data_AF-A0A0R1GRC7-F1
#
_entry.id   AF-A0A0R1GRC7-F1
#
_cell.length_a   1.000
_cell.length_b   1.000
_cell.length_c   1.000
_cell.angle_alpha   90.00
_cell.angle_beta   90.00
_cell.angle_gamma   90.00
#
_symmetry.space_group_name_H-M   'P 1'
#
loop_
_entity.id
_entity.type
_entity.pdbx_description
1 polymer ?
#
loop_
_entity_poly.entity_id
_entity_poly.type
_entity_poly.pdbx_seq_one_letter_code
_entity_poly.pdbx_strand_id
1 'polypeptide(L)' 'MGLSSGDHLQATLNAEGKLCLEKLLSALDWQALIAGIPVEHVDFDAAGNYDATKSPNFDEWMHEE' A
#
# COMPACT_ATOMS: atom_id res chain seq x y z
N MET A 1 -20.85 13.35 6.54
CA MET A 1 -19.86 13.11 5.47
C MET A 1 -18.48 12.71 5.98
N GLY A 2 -18.18 12.78 7.30
CA GLY A 2 -16.87 12.29 7.81
C GLY A 2 -15.66 13.07 7.28
N LEU A 3 -15.89 14.29 6.81
CA LEU A 3 -14.88 15.20 6.27
C LEU A 3 -14.42 16.15 7.39
N SER A 4 -13.12 16.38 7.44
CA SER A 4 -12.45 17.32 8.34
C SER A 4 -11.63 18.32 7.53
N SER A 5 -11.34 19.47 8.12
CA SER A 5 -10.40 20.43 7.51
C SER A 5 -9.05 19.75 7.29
N GLY A 6 -8.46 19.95 6.11
CA GLY A 6 -7.21 19.30 5.69
C GLY A 6 -7.39 17.96 4.99
N ASP A 7 -8.60 17.40 4.90
CA ASP A 7 -8.84 16.20 4.09
C ASP A 7 -8.64 16.51 2.60
N HIS A 8 -8.01 15.57 1.90
CA HIS A 8 -7.89 15.62 0.45
C HIS A 8 -9.05 14.89 -0.21
N LEU A 9 -9.52 15.42 -1.34
CA LEU A 9 -10.65 14.88 -2.08
C LEU A 9 -10.25 14.60 -3.53
N GLN A 10 -10.81 13.55 -4.10
CA GLN A 10 -10.80 13.32 -5.53
C GLN A 10 -12.09 13.90 -6.13
N ALA A 11 -11.94 14.67 -7.20
CA ALA A 11 -13.05 15.18 -7.98
C ALA A 11 -13.13 14.43 -9.31
N THR A 12 -14.28 13.85 -9.61
CA THR A 12 -14.54 13.14 -10.87
C THR A 12 -15.85 13.61 -11.48
N LEU A 13 -15.99 13.43 -12.80
CA LEU A 13 -17.26 13.58 -13.49
C LEU A 13 -17.80 12.18 -13.77
N ASN A 14 -19.00 11.87 -13.29
CA ASN A 14 -19.60 10.57 -13.58
C ASN A 14 -20.21 10.53 -14.99
N ALA A 15 -20.66 9.35 -15.42
CA ALA A 15 -21.25 9.14 -16.75
C ALA A 15 -22.51 9.97 -17.03
N GLU A 16 -23.17 10.49 -15.99
CA GLU A 16 -24.35 11.36 -16.10
C GLU A 16 -23.99 12.86 -16.13
N GLY A 17 -22.69 13.19 -16.17
CA GLY A 17 -22.21 14.57 -16.15
C GLY A 17 -22.32 15.25 -14.78
N LYS A 18 -22.44 14.49 -13.69
CA LYS A 18 -22.48 15.02 -12.33
C LYS A 18 -21.08 15.05 -11.73
N LEU A 19 -20.75 16.14 -11.05
CA LEU A 19 -19.53 16.25 -10.27
C LEU A 19 -19.65 15.38 -9.01
N CYS A 20 -18.72 14.44 -8.86
CA CYS A 20 -18.57 13.57 -7.71
C CYS A 20 -17.33 13.99 -6.92
N LEU A 21 -17.46 14.09 -5.60
CA LEU A 21 -16.37 14.36 -4.68
C LEU A 21 -16.25 13.19 -3.71
N GLU A 22 -15.08 12.58 -3.67
CA GLU A 22 -14.79 11.40 -2.84
C GLU A 22 -13.60 11.71 -1.93
N LYS A 23 -13.67 11.27 -0.67
CA LYS A 23 -12.56 11.42 0.28
C LYS A 23 -11.42 10.50 -0.14
N LEU A 24 -10.22 11.06 -0.28
CA LEU A 24 -9.01 10.26 -0.44
C LEU A 24 -8.60 9.69 0.91
N LEU A 25 -8.18 8.43 0.89
CA LEU A 25 -7.57 7.78 2.05
C LEU A 25 -6.31 8.53 2.45
N SER A 26 -6.16 8.79 3.75
CA SER A 26 -4.93 9.33 4.31
C SER A 26 -3.82 8.26 4.28
N ALA A 27 -2.58 8.68 4.51
CA ALA A 27 -1.46 7.73 4.66
C ALA A 27 -1.71 6.70 5.78
N LEU A 28 -2.38 7.10 6.86
CA LEU A 28 -2.73 6.21 7.96
C LEU A 28 -3.82 5.20 7.55
N ASP A 29 -4.82 5.65 6.77
CA ASP A 29 -5.86 4.76 6.26
C ASP A 29 -5.28 3.74 5.27
N TRP A 30 -4.35 4.16 4.41
CA TRP A 30 -3.59 3.26 3.54
C TRP A 30 -2.77 2.25 4.33
N GLN A 31 -2.07 2.69 5.38
CA GLN A 31 -1.30 1.80 6.25
C GLN A 31 -2.19 0.73 6.91
N ALA A 32 -3.37 1.13 7.41
CA ALA A 32 -4.33 0.20 7.99
C ALA A 32 -4.90 -0.79 6.95
N LEU A 33 -5.15 -0.32 5.73
CA LEU A 33 -5.66 -1.15 4.64
C LEU A 33 -4.64 -2.22 4.23
N ILE A 34 -3.36 -1.86 4.11
CA ILE A 34 -2.32 -2.81 3.69
C ILE A 34 -1.80 -3.69 4.83
N ALA A 35 -2.03 -3.32 6.10
CA ALA A 35 -1.58 -4.11 7.26
C ALA A 35 -2.16 -5.52 7.30
N GLY A 36 -3.32 -5.76 6.66
CA GLY A 36 -3.93 -7.08 6.54
C GLY A 36 -3.39 -7.93 5.38
N ILE A 37 -2.58 -7.35 4.50
CA ILE A 37 -1.93 -8.08 3.40
C ILE A 37 -0.69 -8.76 3.98
N PRO A 38 -0.51 -10.09 3.82
CA PRO A 38 0.70 -10.75 4.26
C PRO A 38 1.86 -10.25 3.39
N VAL A 39 2.57 -9.26 3.91
CA VAL A 39 3.81 -8.76 3.32
C VAL A 39 4.94 -9.56 3.93
N GLU A 40 5.71 -10.24 3.08
CA GLU A 40 6.95 -10.89 3.50
C GLU A 40 7.95 -9.82 3.93
N HIS A 41 8.36 -9.87 5.20
CA HIS A 41 9.39 -8.98 5.72
C HIS A 41 10.76 -9.64 5.53
N VAL A 42 11.66 -8.96 4.84
CA VAL A 42 13.01 -9.46 4.55
C VAL A 42 14.00 -8.70 5.43
N ASP A 43 14.58 -9.41 6.40
CA ASP A 43 15.59 -8.87 7.28
C ASP A 43 16.99 -9.16 6.72
N PHE A 44 17.81 -8.12 6.61
CA PHE A 44 19.20 -8.23 6.20
C PHE A 44 20.13 -8.10 7.41
N ASP A 45 21.14 -8.96 7.47
CA ASP A 45 22.21 -8.82 8.45
C ASP A 45 23.17 -7.66 8.08
N ALA A 46 24.12 -7.36 8.96
CA ALA A 46 25.09 -6.29 8.75
C ALA A 46 26.02 -6.52 7.53
N ALA A 47 26.10 -7.75 7.02
CA ALA A 47 26.86 -8.12 5.83
C ALA A 47 25.99 -8.13 4.55
N GLY A 48 24.68 -7.86 4.67
CA GLY A 48 23.73 -7.84 3.57
C GLY A 48 23.16 -9.20 3.18
N ASN A 49 23.32 -10.25 4.00
CA ASN A 49 22.69 -11.54 3.75
C ASN A 49 21.27 -11.58 4.30
N TYR A 50 20.41 -12.38 3.67
CA TYR A 50 19.07 -12.71 4.13
C TYR A 50 18.89 -14.23 4.21
N ASP A 51 17.87 -14.68 4.94
CA ASP A 51 17.53 -16.09 5.08
C ASP A 51 16.44 -16.48 4.05
N ALA A 52 16.85 -17.12 2.96
CA ALA A 52 15.94 -17.57 1.90
C ALA A 52 14.81 -18.48 2.41
N THR A 53 15.01 -19.18 3.53
CA THR A 53 13.95 -20.04 4.10
C THR A 53 12.87 -19.24 4.83
N LYS A 54 13.22 -18.05 5.34
CA LYS A 54 12.27 -17.11 5.97
C LYS A 54 11.62 -16.18 4.98
N SER A 55 12.28 -15.93 3.85
CA SER A 55 11.80 -15.04 2.79
C SER A 55 11.80 -15.73 1.42
N PRO A 56 11.07 -16.84 1.24
CA PRO A 56 11.10 -17.63 0.01
C PRO A 56 10.59 -16.87 -1.22
N ASN A 57 9.63 -15.95 -1.07
CA ASN A 57 9.12 -15.21 -2.25
C ASN A 57 10.15 -14.19 -2.74
N PHE A 58 10.86 -13.54 -1.81
CA PHE A 58 11.98 -12.66 -2.13
C PHE A 58 13.14 -13.43 -2.77
N ASP A 59 13.46 -14.63 -2.27
CA ASP A 59 14.48 -15.50 -2.87
C ASP A 59 14.11 -15.90 -4.31
N GLU A 60 12.85 -16.28 -4.55
CA GLU A 60 12.33 -16.56 -5.89
C GLU A 60 12.50 -15.35 -6.81
N TRP A 61 12.02 -14.17 -6.39
CA TRP A 61 12.14 -12.92 -7.17
C TRP A 61 13.58 -12.55 -7.52
N MET A 62 14.53 -12.75 -6.60
CA MET A 62 15.96 -12.46 -6.83
C MET A 62 16.61 -13.43 -7.83
N HIS A 63 16.01 -14.60 -8.07
CA HIS A 63 16.52 -15.64 -8.95
C HIS A 63 15.62 -15.89 -10.18
N GLU A 64 14.55 -15.11 -10.36
CA GLU A 64 13.77 -15.05 -11.60
C GLU A 64 14.63 -14.42 -12.72
N GLU A 65 14.74 -15.10 -13.87
CA GLU A 65 15.39 -14.57 -15.09
C GLU A 65 14.47 -13.66 -15.91
#